data_AF-A0A2N7PN78-F1
#
_entry.id   AF-A0A2N7PN78-F1
#
_cell.length_a   1.000
_cell.length_b   1.000
_cell.length_c   1.000
_cell.angle_alpha   90.00
_cell.angle_beta   90.00
_cell.angle_gamma   90.00
#
_symmetry.space_group_name_H-M   'P 1'
#
loop_
_entity.id
_entity.type
_entity.pdbx_description
1 polymer ?
#
loop_
_entity_poly.entity_id
_entity_poly.type
_entity_poly.pdbx_seq_one_letter_code
_entity_poly.pdbx_strand_id
1 'polypeptide(L)'
;MIFEAGLAEEVKKFEELPEVVVTATRTEIPVEAAPASVNVVTKEKIEMKKPKTIDEALNDISGVMVRRGKGLMDTLAFITLRGIPEQKRTLLMLDGITLNNPYFGGVKLGGFFPEDLEKVEVVKGPFSSLWGGYAMG
;
A
#
# COMPACT_ATOMS: atom_id res chain seq x y z
N MET A 1 -25.15 20.14 54.08
CA MET A 1 -24.84 21.26 53.18
C MET A 1 -23.36 21.56 53.29
N ILE A 2 -22.53 21.03 52.38
CA ILE A 2 -21.28 21.62 51.92
C ILE A 2 -20.91 20.98 50.58
N PHE A 3 -20.56 21.85 49.65
CA PHE A 3 -20.36 21.69 48.21
C PHE A 3 -18.91 21.29 47.88
N GLU A 4 -18.75 20.72 46.67
CA GLU A 4 -17.60 20.82 45.74
C GLU A 4 -16.26 20.17 46.11
N ALA A 5 -15.48 19.62 45.18
CA ALA A 5 -15.39 19.89 43.75
C ALA A 5 -15.13 18.59 42.95
N GLY A 6 -15.91 18.39 41.89
CA GLY A 6 -15.56 17.46 40.82
C GLY A 6 -14.49 18.11 39.94
N LEU A 7 -13.29 17.53 39.93
CA LEU A 7 -12.30 17.78 38.89
C LEU A 7 -12.79 17.05 37.63
N ALA A 8 -13.47 17.79 36.75
CA ALA A 8 -13.67 17.36 35.38
C ALA A 8 -12.31 17.45 34.68
N GLU A 9 -11.66 16.31 34.55
CA GLU A 9 -10.47 16.16 33.72
C GLU A 9 -10.89 16.43 32.27
N GLU A 10 -10.34 17.47 31.64
CA GLU A 10 -10.50 17.71 30.21
C GLU A 10 -9.91 16.52 29.45
N VAL A 11 -10.77 15.61 29.00
CA VAL A 11 -10.40 14.56 28.08
C VAL A 11 -10.04 15.22 26.75
N LYS A 12 -8.74 15.43 26.52
CA LYS A 12 -8.21 15.77 25.19
C LYS A 12 -8.65 14.68 24.23
N LYS A 13 -9.62 15.01 23.38
CA LYS A 13 -10.02 14.17 22.26
C LYS A 13 -8.81 14.07 21.32
N PHE A 14 -8.13 12.93 21.33
CA PHE A 14 -7.17 12.60 20.29
C PHE A 14 -7.95 12.45 19.00
N GLU A 15 -7.87 13.46 18.12
CA GLU A 15 -8.28 13.28 16.73
C GLU A 15 -7.24 12.37 16.06
N GLU A 16 -7.69 11.21 15.59
CA GLU A 16 -6.87 10.38 14.72
C GLU A 16 -6.55 11.19 13.47
N LEU A 17 -5.26 11.28 13.13
CA LEU A 17 -4.84 11.95 11.92
C LEU A 17 -5.39 11.19 10.71
N PRO A 18 -5.89 11.90 9.68
CA PRO A 18 -6.39 11.25 8.48
C PRO A 18 -5.28 10.44 7.82
N GLU A 19 -5.62 9.24 7.34
CA GLU A 19 -4.69 8.42 6.56
C GLU A 19 -4.36 9.15 5.25
N VAL A 20 -3.07 9.28 4.94
CA VAL A 20 -2.59 9.99 3.75
C VAL A 20 -1.98 9.05 2.72
N VAL A 21 -2.12 9.42 1.46
CA VAL A 21 -1.58 8.71 0.29
C VAL A 21 -0.81 9.68 -0.60
N VAL A 22 0.34 9.25 -1.12
CA VAL A 22 1.15 10.04 -2.07
C VAL A 22 1.01 9.50 -3.48
N THR A 23 0.87 8.17 -3.62
CA THR A 23 0.92 7.48 -4.91
C THR A 23 -0.14 7.96 -5.91
N ALA A 24 -1.30 8.42 -5.43
CA ALA A 24 -2.40 8.87 -6.28
C ALA A 24 -2.14 10.21 -7.00
N THR A 25 -1.32 11.11 -6.43
CA THR A 25 -1.16 12.48 -6.95
C THR A 25 0.29 12.98 -6.98
N ARG A 26 1.25 12.20 -6.48
CA ARG A 26 2.65 12.61 -6.20
C ARG A 26 2.78 13.70 -5.12
N THR A 27 1.71 13.97 -4.40
CA THR A 27 1.65 14.91 -3.28
C THR A 27 0.86 14.25 -2.15
N GLU A 28 1.16 14.59 -0.90
CA GLU A 28 0.40 14.07 0.24
C GLU A 28 -1.04 14.61 0.21
N ILE A 29 -2.00 13.68 0.16
CA ILE A 29 -3.42 14.00 0.29
C ILE A 29 -4.11 12.98 1.20
N PRO A 30 -5.19 13.35 1.89
CA PRO A 30 -6.02 12.38 2.59
C PRO A 30 -6.54 11.31 1.61
N VAL A 31 -6.62 10.05 2.06
CA VAL A 31 -7.14 8.93 1.25
C VAL A 31 -8.55 9.22 0.73
N GLU A 32 -9.38 9.88 1.52
CA GLU A 32 -10.76 10.28 1.19
C GLU A 32 -10.82 11.32 0.05
N ALA A 33 -9.76 12.10 -0.14
CA ALA A 33 -9.65 13.10 -1.20
C ALA A 33 -9.01 12.54 -2.48
N ALA A 34 -8.57 11.27 -2.47
CA ALA A 34 -7.92 10.68 -3.63
C ALA A 34 -8.91 10.48 -4.79
N PRO A 35 -8.54 10.87 -6.02
CA PRO A 35 -9.42 10.77 -7.19
C PRO A 35 -9.51 9.33 -7.75
N ALA A 36 -9.19 8.32 -6.94
CA ALA A 36 -9.10 6.92 -7.36
C ALA A 36 -9.37 5.96 -6.21
N SER A 37 -9.51 4.68 -6.53
CA SER A 37 -9.63 3.62 -5.53
C SER A 37 -8.27 3.35 -4.90
N VAL A 38 -8.14 3.76 -3.64
CA VAL A 38 -6.93 3.62 -2.81
C VAL A 38 -7.21 2.60 -1.71
N ASN A 39 -6.22 1.76 -1.45
CA ASN A 39 -6.15 0.97 -0.22
C ASN A 39 -4.78 1.20 0.41
N VAL A 40 -4.75 1.44 1.72
CA VAL A 40 -3.52 1.50 2.49
C VAL A 40 -3.48 0.34 3.48
N VAL A 41 -2.37 -0.38 3.47
CA VAL A 41 -2.04 -1.37 4.48
C VAL A 41 -1.03 -0.72 5.42
N THR A 42 -1.49 -0.31 6.61
CA THR A 42 -0.67 0.36 7.61
C THR A 42 0.25 -0.63 8.32
N LYS A 43 1.28 -0.12 9.00
CA LYS A 43 2.19 -0.93 9.82
C LYS A 43 1.46 -1.80 10.83
N GLU A 44 0.45 -1.26 11.51
CA GLU A 44 -0.34 -1.98 12.50
C GLU A 44 -1.06 -3.17 11.85
N LYS A 45 -1.62 -2.98 10.64
CA LYS A 45 -2.25 -4.07 9.88
C LYS A 45 -1.23 -5.14 9.46
N ILE A 46 -0.02 -4.74 9.10
CA ILE A 46 1.07 -5.67 8.74
C ILE A 46 1.48 -6.48 9.97
N GLU A 47 1.70 -5.83 11.11
CA GLU A 47 2.09 -6.47 12.37
C GLU A 47 1.01 -7.43 12.91
N MET A 48 -0.27 -7.08 12.76
CA MET A 48 -1.39 -7.95 13.12
C MET A 48 -1.49 -9.19 12.22
N LYS A 49 -1.32 -9.02 10.90
CA LYS A 49 -1.42 -10.13 9.94
C LYS A 49 -0.20 -11.03 9.91
N LYS A 50 0.98 -10.49 10.18
CA LYS A 50 2.28 -11.18 10.06
C LYS A 50 2.46 -11.89 8.71
N PRO A 51 2.33 -11.17 7.58
CA PRO A 51 2.61 -11.75 6.28
C PRO A 51 4.09 -12.17 6.20
N LYS A 52 4.40 -13.25 5.50
CA LYS A 52 5.78 -13.73 5.33
C LYS A 52 6.52 -12.95 4.24
N THR A 53 5.77 -12.34 3.32
CA THR A 53 6.31 -11.60 2.17
C THR A 53 5.46 -10.35 1.92
N ILE A 54 6.04 -9.34 1.25
CA ILE A 54 5.35 -8.07 1.00
C ILE A 54 4.08 -8.27 0.17
N ASP A 55 4.14 -9.12 -0.84
CA ASP A 55 3.01 -9.43 -1.72
C ASP A 55 1.91 -10.20 -1.00
N GLU A 56 2.20 -11.02 0.01
CA GLU A 56 1.17 -11.63 0.85
C GLU A 56 0.32 -10.59 1.60
N ALA A 57 0.89 -9.43 1.95
CA ALA A 57 0.14 -8.36 2.61
C ALA A 57 -1.01 -7.82 1.73
N LEU A 58 -0.92 -8.03 0.41
CA LEU A 58 -1.87 -7.52 -0.58
C LEU A 58 -3.05 -8.47 -0.86
N ASN A 59 -3.00 -9.72 -0.40
CA ASN A 59 -3.96 -10.75 -0.78
C ASN A 59 -5.43 -10.42 -0.42
N ASP A 60 -5.66 -9.63 0.62
CA ASP A 60 -7.02 -9.27 1.05
C ASP A 60 -7.54 -7.99 0.38
N ILE A 61 -6.75 -7.37 -0.49
CA ILE A 61 -7.15 -6.16 -1.19
C ILE A 61 -7.93 -6.56 -2.43
N SER A 62 -9.22 -6.21 -2.45
CA SER A 62 -10.07 -6.45 -3.62
C SER A 62 -9.46 -5.88 -4.89
N GLY A 63 -9.50 -6.66 -5.98
CA GLY A 63 -8.94 -6.26 -7.26
C GLY A 63 -7.41 -6.30 -7.33
N VAL A 64 -6.71 -6.83 -6.32
CA VAL A 64 -5.29 -7.20 -6.42
C VAL A 64 -5.19 -8.71 -6.65
N MET A 65 -4.36 -9.11 -7.60
CA MET A 65 -4.02 -10.51 -7.83
C MET A 65 -2.52 -10.69 -7.68
N VAL A 66 -2.14 -11.58 -6.76
CA VAL A 66 -0.75 -11.95 -6.48
C VAL A 66 -0.51 -13.37 -6.98
N ARG A 67 0.57 -13.57 -7.74
CA ARG A 67 0.99 -14.88 -8.24
C ARG A 67 2.50 -15.03 -8.13
N ARG A 68 2.94 -16.20 -7.68
CA ARG A 68 4.34 -16.64 -7.74
C ARG A 68 4.42 -17.92 -8.55
N GLY A 69 5.40 -18.05 -9.43
CA GLY A 69 5.53 -19.21 -10.30
C GLY A 69 5.94 -20.47 -9.54
N LYS A 70 6.80 -20.32 -8.53
CA LYS A 70 7.34 -21.42 -7.71
C LYS A 70 6.97 -21.32 -6.22
N GLY A 71 5.83 -20.70 -5.90
CA GLY A 71 5.41 -20.46 -4.53
C GLY A 71 6.35 -19.51 -3.77
N LEU A 72 6.46 -19.65 -2.45
CA LEU A 72 7.23 -18.73 -1.60
C LEU A 72 8.74 -18.70 -1.87
N MET A 73 9.28 -19.76 -2.47
CA MET A 73 10.71 -19.84 -2.81
C MET A 73 11.03 -19.05 -4.09
N ASP A 74 10.02 -18.59 -4.82
CA ASP A 74 10.21 -17.72 -5.98
C ASP A 74 10.64 -16.33 -5.54
N THR A 75 11.65 -15.78 -6.21
CA THR A 75 12.09 -14.39 -5.96
C THR A 75 11.28 -13.37 -6.74
N LEU A 76 10.54 -13.83 -7.76
CA LEU A 76 9.67 -13.01 -8.58
C LEU A 76 8.22 -13.10 -8.09
N ALA A 77 7.62 -11.93 -7.88
CA ALA A 77 6.19 -11.80 -7.65
C ALA A 77 5.53 -11.14 -8.86
N PHE A 78 4.35 -11.64 -9.21
CA PHE A 78 3.47 -11.05 -10.21
C PHE A 78 2.24 -10.49 -9.49
N ILE A 79 2.15 -9.16 -9.42
CA ILE A 79 1.07 -8.39 -8.84
C ILE A 79 0.38 -7.63 -9.96
N THR A 80 -0.90 -7.94 -10.20
CA THR A 80 -1.73 -7.23 -11.17
C THR A 80 -2.96 -6.61 -10.50
N LEU A 81 -3.45 -5.52 -11.09
CA LEU A 81 -4.59 -4.75 -10.57
C LEU A 81 -5.77 -4.82 -11.53
N ARG A 82 -6.98 -4.98 -10.99
CA ARG A 82 -8.27 -4.98 -11.71
C ARG A 82 -8.31 -5.91 -12.94
N GLY A 83 -7.58 -7.02 -12.90
CA GLY A 83 -7.52 -7.99 -14.00
C GLY A 83 -6.73 -7.53 -15.22
N ILE A 84 -6.04 -6.38 -15.17
CA ILE A 84 -5.15 -5.93 -16.24
C ILE A 84 -3.97 -6.91 -16.32
N PRO A 85 -3.75 -7.55 -17.48
CA PRO A 85 -2.77 -8.63 -17.58
C PRO A 85 -1.34 -8.07 -17.64
N GLU A 86 -0.37 -8.96 -17.38
CA GLU A 86 1.07 -8.72 -17.46
C GLU A 86 1.63 -7.79 -16.37
N GLN A 87 2.73 -8.20 -15.71
CA GLN A 87 3.36 -7.39 -14.65
C GLN A 87 3.79 -6.00 -15.12
N LYS A 88 4.22 -5.88 -16.38
CA LYS A 88 4.65 -4.62 -16.99
C LYS A 88 3.54 -3.56 -17.11
N ARG A 89 2.33 -3.85 -16.65
CA ARG A 89 1.20 -2.90 -16.58
C ARG A 89 0.84 -2.50 -15.16
N THR A 90 1.58 -2.99 -14.16
CA THR A 90 1.44 -2.59 -12.76
C THR A 90 2.78 -2.10 -12.24
N LEU A 91 2.80 -0.83 -11.88
CA LEU A 91 3.97 -0.16 -11.30
C LEU A 91 4.11 -0.57 -9.84
N LEU A 92 5.31 -1.01 -9.47
CA LEU A 92 5.72 -1.17 -8.09
C LEU A 92 6.86 -0.22 -7.78
N MET A 93 6.75 0.45 -6.64
CA MET A 93 7.75 1.36 -6.15
C MET A 93 8.07 1.08 -4.68
N LEU A 94 9.30 1.37 -4.30
CA LEU A 94 9.72 1.50 -2.92
C LEU A 94 10.30 2.90 -2.76
N ASP A 95 9.77 3.68 -1.83
CA ASP A 95 10.19 5.07 -1.57
C ASP A 95 10.26 5.94 -2.84
N GLY A 96 9.29 5.75 -3.75
CA GLY A 96 9.21 6.47 -5.02
C GLY A 96 10.16 5.97 -6.12
N ILE A 97 10.98 4.96 -5.85
CA ILE A 97 11.89 4.33 -6.81
C ILE A 97 11.22 3.11 -7.43
N THR A 98 11.18 3.04 -8.76
CA THR A 98 10.57 1.92 -9.50
C THR A 98 11.35 0.62 -9.30
N LEU A 99 10.64 -0.45 -8.95
CA LEU A 99 11.18 -1.80 -8.79
C LEU A 99 11.00 -2.71 -10.01
N ASN A 100 10.12 -2.33 -10.95
CA ASN A 100 9.88 -3.10 -12.17
C ASN A 100 11.17 -3.27 -12.98
N ASN A 101 11.48 -4.51 -13.39
CA ASN A 101 12.60 -4.74 -14.27
C ASN A 101 12.33 -4.16 -15.68
N PRO A 102 13.26 -3.38 -16.26
CA PRO A 102 13.04 -2.72 -17.55
C PRO A 102 12.86 -3.68 -18.73
N TYR A 103 13.41 -4.89 -18.66
CA TYR A 103 13.37 -5.87 -19.75
C TYR A 103 12.11 -6.72 -19.75
N PHE A 104 11.71 -7.25 -18.59
CA PHE A 104 10.58 -8.21 -18.49
C PHE A 104 9.44 -7.74 -17.58
N GLY A 105 9.54 -6.57 -16.95
CA GLY A 105 8.51 -5.95 -16.10
C GLY A 105 8.31 -6.59 -14.73
N GLY A 106 8.85 -7.79 -14.49
CA GLY A 106 8.76 -8.51 -13.22
C GLY A 106 9.43 -7.77 -12.06
N VAL A 107 9.02 -8.09 -10.84
CA VAL A 107 9.52 -7.46 -9.61
C VAL A 107 10.18 -8.50 -8.73
N LYS A 108 11.39 -8.18 -8.24
CA LYS A 108 12.09 -8.97 -7.25
C LYS A 108 11.82 -8.40 -5.87
N LEU A 109 11.02 -9.11 -5.07
CA LEU A 109 10.73 -8.72 -3.69
C LEU A 109 11.61 -9.46 -2.67
N GLY A 110 12.48 -10.37 -3.12
CA GLY A 110 13.41 -11.07 -2.25
C GLY A 110 14.39 -10.09 -1.57
N GLY A 111 14.53 -10.23 -0.25
CA GLY A 111 15.41 -9.39 0.57
C GLY A 111 14.70 -8.22 1.25
N PHE A 112 13.43 -7.96 0.93
CA PHE A 112 12.61 -7.01 1.68
C PHE A 112 11.66 -7.77 2.62
N PHE A 113 11.56 -7.32 3.86
CA PHE A 113 10.69 -7.93 4.86
C PHE A 113 9.49 -7.03 5.12
N PRO A 114 8.27 -7.58 5.32
CA PRO A 114 7.10 -6.77 5.63
C PRO A 114 7.25 -5.90 6.88
N GLU A 115 8.05 -6.35 7.84
CA GLU A 115 8.36 -5.66 9.10
C GLU A 115 9.08 -4.33 8.89
N ASP A 116 9.80 -4.19 7.78
CA ASP A 116 10.54 -2.97 7.41
C ASP A 116 9.62 -1.89 6.82
N LEU A 117 8.38 -2.24 6.47
CA LEU A 117 7.45 -1.32 5.82
C LEU A 117 6.67 -0.48 6.84
N GLU A 118 6.61 0.83 6.59
CA GLU A 118 5.70 1.72 7.31
C GLU A 118 4.25 1.56 6.82
N LYS A 119 4.08 1.46 5.50
CA LYS A 119 2.78 1.20 4.87
C LYS A 119 2.96 0.71 3.45
N VAL A 120 1.89 0.12 2.91
CA VAL A 120 1.77 -0.19 1.48
C VAL A 120 0.57 0.53 0.90
N GLU A 121 0.79 1.35 -0.12
CA GLU A 121 -0.25 2.04 -0.87
C GLU A 121 -0.59 1.28 -2.14
N VAL A 122 -1.87 0.94 -2.35
CA VAL A 122 -2.36 0.33 -3.59
C VAL A 122 -3.40 1.25 -4.22
N VAL A 123 -2.98 1.94 -5.27
CA VAL A 123 -3.83 2.84 -6.06
C VAL A 123 -4.15 2.17 -7.38
N LYS A 124 -5.45 2.06 -7.71
CA LYS A 124 -5.91 1.33 -8.90
C LYS A 124 -6.39 2.29 -9.97
N GLY A 125 -5.86 2.18 -11.18
CA GLY A 125 -6.31 2.94 -12.34
C GLY A 125 -5.18 3.44 -13.25
N PRO A 126 -5.52 4.21 -14.29
CA PRO A 126 -4.53 4.70 -15.25
C PRO A 126 -3.75 5.88 -14.66
N PHE A 127 -2.51 5.63 -14.24
CA PHE A 127 -1.60 6.64 -13.69
C PHE A 127 -0.34 6.86 -14.55
N SER A 128 -0.34 6.38 -15.80
CA SER A 128 0.82 6.49 -16.69
C SER A 128 1.24 7.93 -16.99
N SER A 129 0.33 8.90 -16.89
CA SER A 129 0.67 10.33 -17.01
C SER A 129 1.53 10.85 -15.85
N LEU A 130 1.36 10.28 -14.64
CA LEU A 130 2.11 10.69 -13.45
C LEU A 130 3.39 9.88 -13.26
N TRP A 131 3.34 8.57 -13.52
CA TRP A 131 4.42 7.63 -13.18
C TRP A 131 5.02 6.86 -14.36
N GLY A 132 4.52 7.05 -15.59
CA GLY A 132 5.08 6.44 -16.80
C GLY A 132 4.50 5.06 -17.16
N GLY A 133 5.21 4.36 -18.04
CA GLY A 133 4.67 3.23 -18.81
C GLY A 133 4.14 2.04 -17.99
N TYR A 134 4.65 1.81 -16.78
CA TYR A 134 4.19 0.70 -15.93
C TYR A 134 2.87 0.98 -15.21
N ALA A 135 2.44 2.24 -15.09
CA ALA A 135 1.31 2.62 -14.24
C ALA A 135 -0.04 2.60 -14.98
N MET A 136 -0.36 1.49 -15.65
CA MET A 136 -1.62 1.34 -16.39
C MET A 136 -2.75 0.74 -15.53
N GLY A 137 -2.39 -0.02 -14.49
CA GLY A 137 -3.26 -0.88 -13.67
C GLY A 137 -3.83 -0.24 -12.42
#